data_AF-A0A837IAE9-F1
#
_entry.id   AF-A0A837IAE9-F1
#
_cell.length_a   1.000
_cell.length_b   1.000
_cell.length_c   1.000
_cell.angle_alpha   90.00
_cell.angle_beta   90.00
_cell.angle_gamma   90.00
#
_symmetry.space_group_name_H-M   'P 1'
#
loop_
_entity.id
_entity.type
_entity.pdbx_description
1 polymer ?
#
loop_
_entity_poly.entity_id
_entity_poly.type
_entity_poly.pdbx_seq_one_letter_code
_entity_poly.pdbx_strand_id
1 'polypeptide(L)'
;MPDLDHLIYVLFLGPQELTSQRVGFLWEKKQYKRLIELLYETRSERKGLIFHTIFFQAIFLVLTFWIMSSSSSLFGRGLVLSFALHLSVDQLVDISEMGSLNNWTKFLPIDLDPGKLKICWVIGMLLVVMMGLFM
;
A
#
# COMPACT_ATOMS: atom_id res chain seq x y z
N MET A 1 -7.11 4.64 1.92
CA MET A 1 -7.84 3.80 0.95
C MET A 1 -6.98 2.77 0.19
N PRO A 2 -5.71 2.42 0.54
CA PRO A 2 -5.09 1.19 0.02
C PRO A 2 -5.48 -0.07 0.81
N ASP A 3 -6.35 0.07 1.81
CA ASP A 3 -6.86 -1.04 2.61
C ASP A 3 -7.73 -2.05 1.82
N LEU A 4 -8.05 -1.70 0.58
CA LEU A 4 -8.76 -2.59 -0.34
C LEU A 4 -7.96 -3.86 -0.62
N ASP A 5 -6.63 -3.78 -0.54
CA ASP A 5 -5.74 -4.93 -0.70
C ASP A 5 -5.80 -5.91 0.44
N HIS A 6 -6.09 -5.43 1.64
CA HIS A 6 -6.34 -6.30 2.78
C HIS A 6 -7.62 -7.13 2.58
N LEU A 7 -8.61 -6.59 1.87
CA LEU A 7 -9.81 -7.31 1.49
C LEU A 7 -9.52 -8.33 0.38
N ILE A 8 -8.78 -7.93 -0.66
CA ILE A 8 -8.36 -8.80 -1.75
C ILE A 8 -7.51 -9.97 -1.22
N TYR A 9 -6.56 -9.69 -0.31
CA TYR A 9 -5.71 -10.71 0.28
C TYR A 9 -6.51 -11.78 1.02
N VAL A 10 -7.44 -11.33 1.86
CA VAL A 10 -8.28 -12.20 2.69
C VAL A 10 -9.26 -13.03 1.88
N LEU A 11 -9.80 -12.48 0.80
CA LEU A 11 -10.80 -13.18 -0.02
C LEU A 11 -10.18 -14.09 -1.08
N PHE A 12 -9.00 -13.74 -1.62
CA PHE A 12 -8.45 -14.41 -2.80
C PHE A 12 -7.01 -14.92 -2.68
N LEU A 13 -6.13 -14.23 -1.94
CA LEU A 13 -4.69 -14.57 -1.94
C LEU A 13 -4.28 -15.54 -0.83
N GLY A 14 -4.90 -15.43 0.34
CA GLY A 14 -4.57 -16.24 1.52
C GLY A 14 -5.75 -17.06 2.06
N PRO A 15 -6.51 -17.83 1.26
CA PRO A 15 -7.73 -18.50 1.73
C PRO A 15 -7.49 -19.56 2.83
N GLN A 16 -6.25 -20.03 2.96
CA GLN A 16 -5.84 -21.02 3.95
C GLN A 16 -5.54 -20.41 5.33
N GLU A 17 -5.39 -19.08 5.43
CA GLU A 17 -5.13 -18.43 6.72
C GLU A 17 -6.38 -18.44 7.61
N LEU A 18 -6.18 -18.66 8.91
CA LEU A 18 -7.26 -18.65 9.92
C LEU A 18 -8.09 -17.36 9.88
N THR A 19 -7.44 -16.22 9.66
CA THR A 19 -8.07 -14.91 9.50
C THR A 19 -8.97 -14.89 8.27
N SER A 20 -8.52 -15.44 7.14
CA SER A 20 -9.30 -15.52 5.91
C SER A 20 -10.55 -16.39 6.03
N GLN A 21 -10.41 -17.54 6.70
CA GLN A 21 -11.54 -18.42 6.99
C GLN A 21 -12.58 -17.75 7.91
N ARG A 22 -12.12 -17.02 8.94
CA ARG A 22 -13.00 -16.27 9.84
C ARG A 22 -13.72 -15.12 9.12
N VAL A 23 -13.04 -14.43 8.21
CA VAL A 23 -13.68 -13.37 7.41
C VAL A 23 -14.73 -13.96 6.48
N GLY A 24 -14.45 -15.09 5.80
CA GLY A 24 -15.43 -15.81 4.99
C GLY A 24 -16.68 -16.21 5.80
N PHE A 25 -16.49 -16.76 6.99
CA PHE A 25 -17.59 -17.11 7.89
C PHE A 25 -18.43 -15.90 8.33
N LEU A 26 -17.79 -14.78 8.70
CA LEU A 26 -18.49 -13.55 9.11
C LEU A 26 -19.24 -12.89 7.94
N TRP A 27 -18.69 -13.01 6.72
CA TRP A 27 -19.31 -12.54 5.48
C TRP A 27 -20.61 -13.30 5.20
N GLU A 28 -20.59 -14.64 5.26
CA GLU A 28 -21.78 -15.47 5.11
C GLU A 28 -22.84 -15.18 6.17
N LYS A 29 -22.42 -14.88 7.40
CA LYS A 29 -23.31 -14.50 8.51
C LYS A 29 -23.79 -13.05 8.47
N LYS A 30 -23.41 -12.27 7.45
CA LYS A 30 -23.73 -10.83 7.29
C LYS A 30 -23.34 -9.97 8.51
N GLN A 31 -22.30 -10.39 9.25
CA GLN A 31 -21.83 -9.69 10.45
C GLN A 31 -20.76 -8.63 10.09
N TYR A 32 -21.15 -7.64 9.29
CA TYR A 32 -20.21 -6.68 8.69
C TYR A 32 -19.41 -5.87 9.72
N LYS A 33 -20.00 -5.51 10.87
CA LYS A 33 -19.30 -4.75 11.92
C LYS A 33 -18.10 -5.52 12.47
N ARG A 34 -18.31 -6.78 12.85
CA ARG A 34 -17.26 -7.68 13.36
C ARG A 34 -16.24 -8.03 12.30
N LEU A 35 -16.67 -8.11 11.05
CA LEU A 35 -15.79 -8.32 9.91
C LEU A 35 -14.81 -7.15 9.75
N ILE A 36 -15.30 -5.91 9.80
CA ILE A 36 -14.44 -4.71 9.71
C ILE A 36 -13.48 -4.64 10.90
N GLU A 37 -13.94 -4.94 12.11
CA GLU A 37 -13.12 -4.98 13.32
C GLU A 37 -12.00 -6.04 13.20
N LEU A 38 -12.34 -7.26 12.79
CA LEU A 38 -11.38 -8.33 12.55
C LEU A 38 -10.36 -7.96 11.46
N LEU A 39 -10.82 -7.32 10.37
CA LEU A 39 -9.94 -6.84 9.31
C LEU A 39 -9.03 -5.68 9.78
N TYR A 40 -9.42 -4.93 10.79
CA TYR A 40 -8.57 -3.87 11.33
C TYR A 40 -7.50 -4.46 12.27
N GLU A 41 -7.90 -5.34 13.19
CA GLU A 41 -7.01 -5.96 14.17
C GLU A 41 -5.94 -6.85 13.53
N THR A 42 -6.31 -7.62 12.50
CA THR A 42 -5.40 -8.55 11.81
C THR A 42 -4.68 -7.90 10.62
N ARG A 43 -4.64 -6.57 10.55
CA ARG A 43 -3.99 -5.85 9.43
C ARG A 43 -2.51 -6.21 9.33
N SER A 44 -1.81 -6.20 10.47
CA SER A 44 -0.37 -6.46 10.58
C SER A 44 0.03 -7.91 10.32
N GLU A 45 -0.91 -8.86 10.39
CA GLU A 45 -0.64 -10.28 10.17
C GLU A 45 -0.46 -10.62 8.68
N ARG A 46 -0.95 -9.76 7.77
CA ARG A 46 -1.01 -10.05 6.34
C ARG A 46 0.29 -9.70 5.63
N LYS A 47 0.97 -10.73 5.13
CA LYS A 47 2.27 -10.60 4.45
C LYS A 47 2.13 -10.83 2.95
N GLY A 48 1.91 -9.78 2.17
CA GLY A 48 1.93 -9.85 0.69
C GLY A 48 0.82 -9.06 0.01
N LEU A 49 0.67 -7.79 0.40
CA LEU A 49 -0.29 -6.88 -0.22
C LEU A 49 0.25 -6.45 -1.60
N ILE A 50 -0.62 -6.40 -2.60
CA ILE A 50 -0.22 -6.18 -4.01
C ILE A 50 0.28 -4.74 -4.22
N PHE A 51 -0.38 -3.77 -3.57
CA PHE A 51 -0.05 -2.36 -3.61
C PHE A 51 1.20 -2.04 -2.77
N HIS A 52 1.53 -2.85 -1.78
CA HIS A 52 2.74 -2.71 -0.96
C HIS A 52 3.92 -3.45 -1.57
N THR A 53 4.11 -3.29 -2.88
CA THR A 53 5.25 -3.82 -3.63
C THR A 53 6.01 -2.69 -4.30
N ILE A 54 7.34 -2.84 -4.43
CA ILE A 54 8.19 -1.82 -5.05
C ILE A 54 7.82 -1.59 -6.52
N PHE A 55 7.36 -2.63 -7.22
CA PHE A 55 6.90 -2.54 -8.61
C PHE A 55 5.62 -1.73 -8.73
N PHE A 56 4.63 -2.02 -7.88
CA PHE A 56 3.39 -1.25 -7.88
C PHE A 56 3.67 0.22 -7.56
N GLN A 57 4.49 0.49 -6.53
CA GLN A 57 4.87 1.86 -6.17
C GLN A 57 5.52 2.61 -7.34
N ALA A 58 6.46 1.97 -8.04
CA ALA A 58 7.13 2.58 -9.19
C ALA A 58 6.16 2.90 -10.34
N ILE A 59 5.30 1.94 -10.72
CA ILE A 59 4.30 2.13 -11.78
C ILE A 59 3.31 3.22 -11.36
N PHE A 60 2.83 3.17 -10.12
CA PHE A 60 1.86 4.12 -9.59
C PHE A 60 2.42 5.53 -9.51
N LEU A 61 3.71 5.70 -9.17
CA LEU A 61 4.36 7.01 -9.16
C LEU A 61 4.44 7.62 -10.57
N VAL A 62 4.73 6.82 -11.60
CA VAL A 62 4.73 7.28 -13.01
C VAL A 62 3.32 7.70 -13.44
N LEU A 63 2.31 6.90 -13.10
CA LEU A 63 0.90 7.25 -13.36
C LEU A 63 0.47 8.50 -12.59
N THR A 64 0.93 8.66 -11.35
CA THR A 64 0.69 9.84 -10.54
C THR A 64 1.26 11.08 -11.21
N PHE A 65 2.53 11.04 -11.64
CA PHE A 65 3.14 12.13 -12.38
C PHE A 65 2.38 12.47 -13.68
N TRP A 66 1.95 11.45 -14.43
CA TRP A 66 1.15 11.65 -15.64
C TRP A 66 -0.16 12.38 -15.32
N ILE A 67 -0.93 11.91 -14.34
CA ILE A 67 -2.23 12.52 -13.99
C ILE A 67 -2.05 13.95 -13.46
N MET A 68 -1.00 14.18 -12.66
CA MET A 68 -0.67 15.51 -12.14
C MET A 68 -0.34 16.50 -13.26
N SER A 69 0.38 16.05 -14.30
CA SER A 69 0.77 16.90 -15.43
C SER A 69 -0.31 17.04 -16.51
N SER A 70 -1.17 16.02 -16.72
CA SER A 70 -2.11 15.98 -17.84
C SER A 70 -3.55 16.35 -17.49
N SER A 71 -3.98 16.17 -16.23
CA SER A 71 -5.36 16.43 -15.81
C SER A 71 -5.54 17.87 -15.34
N SER A 72 -6.65 18.53 -15.67
CA SER A 72 -7.04 19.83 -15.09
C SER A 72 -7.94 19.70 -13.86
N SER A 73 -8.38 18.47 -13.53
CA SER A 73 -9.29 18.23 -12.41
C SER A 73 -8.56 18.18 -11.08
N LEU A 74 -8.85 19.16 -10.20
CA LEU A 74 -8.30 19.21 -8.84
C LEU A 74 -8.64 17.96 -8.02
N PHE A 75 -9.87 17.44 -8.18
CA PHE A 75 -10.30 16.22 -7.49
C PHE A 75 -9.49 15.00 -7.93
N GLY A 76 -9.29 14.81 -9.24
CA GLY A 76 -8.50 13.70 -9.77
C GLY A 76 -7.04 13.76 -9.33
N ARG A 77 -6.43 14.94 -9.39
CA ARG A 77 -5.08 15.18 -8.87
C ARG A 77 -4.97 14.87 -7.37
N GLY A 78 -5.90 15.38 -6.58
CA GLY A 78 -5.92 15.18 -5.13
C GLY A 78 -6.11 13.72 -4.71
N LEU A 79 -6.96 12.97 -5.41
CA LEU A 79 -7.17 11.54 -5.16
C LEU A 79 -5.89 10.75 -5.38
N VAL A 80 -5.26 10.93 -6.55
CA VAL A 80 -4.07 10.16 -6.92
C VAL A 80 -2.88 10.55 -6.05
N LEU A 81 -2.72 11.85 -5.75
CA LEU A 81 -1.69 12.32 -4.83
C LEU A 81 -1.89 11.79 -3.41
N SER A 82 -3.13 11.78 -2.90
CA SER A 82 -3.44 11.23 -1.57
C SER A 82 -3.09 9.74 -1.49
N PHE A 83 -3.33 8.99 -2.57
CA PHE A 83 -2.97 7.58 -2.66
C PHE A 83 -1.45 7.38 -2.68
N ALA A 84 -0.72 8.16 -3.50
CA ALA A 84 0.74 8.11 -3.57
C ALA A 84 1.38 8.47 -2.21
N LEU A 85 0.86 9.52 -1.55
CA LEU A 85 1.31 9.94 -0.22
C LEU A 85 1.09 8.85 0.82
N HIS A 86 -0.08 8.20 0.81
CA HIS A 86 -0.38 7.12 1.75
C HIS A 86 0.62 5.97 1.62
N LEU A 87 0.93 5.52 0.40
CA LEU A 87 1.93 4.46 0.18
C LEU A 87 3.32 4.88 0.67
N SER A 88 3.72 6.14 0.44
CA SER A 88 5.00 6.64 0.95
C SER A 88 5.04 6.72 2.48
N VAL A 89 3.92 7.02 3.13
CA VAL A 89 3.80 7.00 4.60
C VAL A 89 3.82 5.56 5.13
N ASP A 90 3.18 4.60 4.48
CA ASP A 90 3.25 3.19 4.88
C ASP A 90 4.70 2.68 4.83
N GLN A 91 5.48 3.08 3.82
CA GLN A 91 6.92 2.79 3.76
C GLN A 91 7.71 3.43 4.92
N LEU A 92 7.33 4.64 5.36
CA LEU A 92 7.93 5.28 6.53
C LEU A 92 7.64 4.48 7.81
N VAL A 93 6.39 4.04 7.98
CA VAL A 93 5.98 3.22 9.13
C VAL A 93 6.77 1.91 9.14
N ASP A 94 6.89 1.23 8.00
CA ASP A 94 7.69 0.00 7.88
C ASP A 94 9.17 0.23 8.23
N ILE A 95 9.77 1.33 7.79
CA ILE A 95 11.15 1.69 8.17
C ILE A 95 11.23 1.97 9.68
N SER A 96 10.23 2.61 10.27
CA SER A 96 10.22 2.97 11.69
C SER A 96 10.00 1.75 12.60
N GLU A 97 9.09 0.85 12.24
CA GLU A 97 8.72 -0.31 13.06
C GLU A 97 9.64 -1.52 12.83
N MET A 98 10.00 -1.80 11.57
CA MET A 98 10.77 -2.99 11.19
C MET A 98 12.22 -2.68 10.80
N GLY A 99 12.61 -1.41 10.72
CA GLY A 99 13.97 -1.00 10.32
C GLY A 99 14.32 -1.28 8.86
N SER A 100 13.40 -1.87 8.08
CA SER A 100 13.65 -2.40 6.73
C SER A 100 12.42 -2.27 5.83
N LEU A 101 12.65 -2.25 4.52
CA LEU A 101 11.61 -2.23 3.49
C LEU A 101 11.38 -3.63 2.87
N ASN A 102 11.70 -4.69 3.61
CA ASN A 102 11.68 -6.06 3.09
C ASN A 102 10.29 -6.52 2.63
N ASN A 103 9.23 -5.96 3.22
CA ASN A 103 7.86 -6.24 2.79
C ASN A 103 7.61 -5.76 1.35
N TRP A 104 8.22 -4.64 0.95
CA TRP A 104 8.06 -4.03 -0.37
C TRP A 104 8.88 -4.72 -1.44
N THR A 105 9.98 -5.37 -1.06
CA THR A 105 10.87 -6.11 -1.96
C THR A 105 10.60 -7.61 -2.00
N LYS A 106 9.57 -8.10 -1.32
CA LYS A 106 9.27 -9.55 -1.19
C LYS A 106 9.17 -10.30 -2.53
N PHE A 107 8.72 -9.63 -3.59
CA PHE A 107 8.59 -10.21 -4.94
C PHE A 107 9.75 -9.85 -5.87
N LEU A 108 10.78 -9.15 -5.37
CA LEU A 108 11.96 -8.81 -6.14
C LEU A 108 13.00 -9.94 -5.97
N PRO A 109 13.48 -10.57 -7.06
CA PRO A 109 14.47 -11.64 -6.97
C PRO A 109 15.90 -11.13 -6.65
N ILE A 110 16.05 -9.84 -6.32
CA ILE A 110 17.33 -9.15 -6.14
C ILE A 110 17.39 -8.62 -4.71
N ASP A 111 18.44 -8.99 -3.98
CA ASP A 111 18.75 -8.39 -2.69
C ASP A 111 19.26 -6.96 -2.90
N LEU A 112 18.39 -6.00 -2.58
CA LEU A 112 18.74 -4.59 -2.60
C LEU A 112 19.34 -4.18 -1.25
N ASP A 113 20.47 -3.48 -1.32
CA ASP A 113 21.09 -2.87 -0.15
C ASP A 113 20.09 -1.95 0.59
N PRO A 114 19.85 -2.14 1.90
CA PRO A 114 18.92 -1.32 2.68
C PRO A 114 19.23 0.18 2.61
N GLY A 115 20.51 0.57 2.45
CA GLY A 115 20.91 1.96 2.26
C GLY A 115 20.35 2.56 0.97
N LYS A 116 20.51 1.86 -0.15
CA LYS A 116 19.95 2.27 -1.46
C LYS A 116 18.42 2.33 -1.44
N LEU A 117 17.76 1.37 -0.79
CA LEU A 117 16.30 1.37 -0.66
C LEU A 117 15.78 2.61 0.08
N LYS A 118 16.43 3.00 1.18
CA LYS A 118 16.09 4.22 1.92
C LYS A 118 16.26 5.47 1.05
N ILE A 119 17.33 5.54 0.26
CA ILE A 119 17.55 6.66 -0.68
C ILE A 119 16.44 6.71 -1.74
N CYS A 120 16.09 5.58 -2.36
CA CYS A 120 14.99 5.51 -3.32
C CYS A 120 13.66 5.97 -2.70
N TRP A 121 13.39 5.56 -1.46
CA TRP A 121 12.21 6.01 -0.72
C TRP A 121 12.22 7.53 -0.50
N VAL A 122 13.34 8.11 -0.03
CA VAL A 122 13.45 9.57 0.18
C VAL A 122 13.20 10.33 -1.13
N ILE A 123 13.79 9.87 -2.24
CA ILE A 123 13.58 10.49 -3.56
C ILE A 123 12.11 10.42 -3.96
N GLY A 124 11.48 9.24 -3.81
CA GLY A 124 10.06 9.06 -4.10
C GLY A 124 9.16 9.97 -3.26
N MET A 125 9.43 10.07 -1.96
CA MET A 125 8.68 10.92 -1.05
C MET A 125 8.83 12.41 -1.40
N LEU A 126 10.06 12.85 -1.72
CA LEU A 126 10.31 14.23 -2.15
C LEU A 126 9.58 14.55 -3.45
N LEU A 127 9.55 13.63 -4.41
CA LEU A 127 8.79 13.78 -5.65
C LEU A 127 7.29 13.94 -5.38
N VAL A 128 6.71 13.11 -4.51
CA VAL A 128 5.29 13.22 -4.13
C VAL A 128 4.99 14.57 -3.48
N VAL A 129 5.82 15.02 -2.53
CA VAL A 129 5.65 16.33 -1.88
C VAL A 129 5.78 17.47 -2.90
N MET A 130 6.77 17.39 -3.78
CA MET A 130 6.98 18.38 -4.84
C MET A 130 5.75 18.46 -5.76
N MET A 131 5.20 17.32 -6.20
CA MET A 131 3.98 17.28 -7.00
C MET A 131 2.79 17.94 -6.27
N GLY A 132 2.68 17.73 -4.95
CA GLY A 132 1.66 18.39 -4.13
C GLY A 132 1.79 19.91 -4.05
N LEU A 133 3.01 20.44 -4.08
CA LEU A 133 3.25 21.89 -4.09
C LEU A 133 2.89 22.55 -5.43
N PHE A 134 2.88 21.79 -6.53
CA PHE A 134 2.54 22.25 -7.88
C PHE A 134 1.07 21.99 -8.28
N MET A 135 0.20 21.62 -7.33
CA MET A 135 -1.22 21.34 -7.59
C MET A 135 -2.04 22.56 -7.99
#